data_AF-A0A2N5GWV8-F1
#
_entry.id   AF-A0A2N5GWV8-F1
#
_cell.length_a   1.000
_cell.length_b   1.000
_cell.length_c   1.000
_cell.angle_alpha   90.00
_cell.angle_beta   90.00
_cell.angle_gamma   90.00
#
_symmetry.space_group_name_H-M   'P 1'
#
loop_
_entity.id
_entity.type
_entity.pdbx_description
1 polymer ?
#
loop_
_entity_poly.entity_id
_entity_poly.type
_entity_poly.pdbx_seq_one_letter_code
_entity_poly.pdbx_strand_id
1 'polypeptide(L)' 'MTKIKRLATKNDSISRIDPNITSTEMKQREEGYNTLSDKKMKTTYIHYAFRPVHLHWKGKTYEIQMNY' A
#
# COMPACT_ATOMS: atom_id res chain seq x y z
N MET A 1 -4.02 -9.37 42.54
CA MET A 1 -3.38 -8.91 41.28
C MET A 1 -4.39 -8.99 40.15
N THR A 2 -4.99 -7.87 39.79
CA THR A 2 -5.98 -7.81 38.71
C THR A 2 -5.24 -8.00 37.38
N LYS A 3 -5.52 -9.11 36.68
CA LYS A 3 -4.97 -9.34 35.33
C LYS A 3 -5.54 -8.26 34.41
N ILE A 4 -4.73 -7.26 34.05
CA ILE A 4 -5.12 -6.23 33.08
C ILE A 4 -5.28 -6.92 31.73
N LYS A 5 -6.53 -7.22 31.35
CA LYS A 5 -6.89 -7.77 30.05
C LYS A 5 -6.69 -6.68 29.01
N ARG A 6 -5.86 -6.92 27.99
CA ARG A 6 -5.75 -5.99 26.84
C ARG A 6 -7.14 -5.84 26.22
N LEU A 7 -7.64 -4.60 26.19
CA LEU A 7 -8.91 -4.26 25.54
C LEU A 7 -8.77 -4.20 24.02
N ALA A 8 -7.57 -3.91 23.52
CA ALA A 8 -7.27 -3.88 22.10
C ALA A 8 -7.00 -5.29 21.58
N THR A 9 -7.75 -5.70 20.55
CA THR A 9 -7.51 -6.93 19.80
C THR A 9 -6.65 -6.65 18.57
N LYS A 10 -6.06 -7.67 17.93
CA LYS A 10 -5.27 -7.48 16.68
C LYS A 10 -6.09 -6.85 15.54
N ASN A 11 -7.42 -6.87 15.65
CA ASN A 11 -8.35 -6.28 14.71
C ASN A 11 -8.69 -4.81 15.03
N ASP A 12 -8.28 -4.28 16.20
CA ASP A 12 -8.40 -2.86 16.55
C ASP A 12 -7.28 -2.02 15.93
N SER A 13 -7.10 -2.15 14.62
CA SER A 13 -6.22 -1.27 13.86
C SER A 13 -6.88 0.09 13.69
N ILE A 14 -6.41 1.09 14.43
CA ILE A 14 -6.86 2.50 14.39
C ILE A 14 -6.64 3.12 12.99
N SER A 15 -5.68 2.56 12.24
CA SER A 15 -5.31 2.97 10.89
C SER A 15 -5.32 1.78 9.93
N ARG A 16 -5.84 1.99 8.73
CA ARG A 16 -5.73 1.04 7.62
C ARG A 16 -5.26 1.79 6.38
N ILE A 17 -4.21 1.29 5.73
CA ILE A 17 -3.72 1.83 4.46
C ILE A 17 -4.11 0.83 3.39
N ASP A 18 -4.96 1.25 2.45
CA ASP A 18 -5.23 0.44 1.28
C ASP A 18 -4.14 0.70 0.23
N PRO A 19 -3.42 -0.35 -0.23
CA PRO A 19 -2.39 -0.18 -1.24
C PRO A 19 -3.03 0.31 -2.54
N ASN A 20 -2.43 1.32 -3.16
CA ASN A 20 -2.91 1.82 -4.45
C ASN A 20 -2.37 1.01 -5.65
N ILE A 21 -2.14 -0.29 -5.44
CA ILE A 21 -1.75 -1.23 -6.50
C ILE A 21 -2.59 -2.49 -6.35
N THR A 22 -3.19 -2.90 -7.46
CA THR A 22 -4.00 -4.11 -7.50
C THR A 22 -3.12 -5.35 -7.58
N SER A 23 -3.67 -6.50 -7.20
CA SER A 23 -2.97 -7.79 -7.31
C SER A 23 -2.63 -8.14 -8.76
N THR A 24 -3.44 -7.70 -9.72
CA THR A 24 -3.19 -7.84 -11.16
C THR A 24 -1.99 -7.02 -11.61
N GLU A 25 -1.87 -5.77 -11.16
CA GLU A 25 -0.74 -4.89 -11.49
C GLU A 25 0.56 -5.38 -10.85
N MET A 26 0.49 -5.95 -9.64
CA MET A 26 1.64 -6.60 -9.00
C MET A 26 2.16 -7.77 -9.84
N LYS A 27 1.27 -8.66 -10.31
CA LYS A 27 1.66 -9.79 -11.18
C LYS A 27 2.28 -9.32 -12.49
N GLN A 28 1.68 -8.32 -13.13
CA GLN A 28 2.23 -7.73 -14.36
C GLN A 28 3.62 -7.15 -14.13
N ARG A 29 3.85 -6.52 -12.97
CA ARG A 29 5.17 -6.00 -12.60
C ARG A 29 6.19 -7.12 -12.36
N GLU A 30 5.80 -8.21 -11.70
CA GLU A 30 6.65 -9.39 -11.50
C GLU A 30 7.05 -10.04 -12.84
N GLU A 31 6.11 -10.15 -13.78
CA GLU A 31 6.38 -10.64 -15.13
C GLU A 31 7.29 -9.66 -15.91
N GLY A 32 7.05 -8.35 -15.75
CA GLY A 32 7.86 -7.29 -16.35
C GLY A 32 9.32 -7.32 -15.91
N TYR A 33 9.61 -7.65 -14.64
CA TYR A 33 10.98 -7.78 -14.15
C TYR A 33 11.80 -8.84 -14.90
N ASN A 34 11.16 -9.91 -15.36
CA ASN A 34 11.84 -11.01 -16.05
C ASN A 34 11.95 -10.80 -17.56
N THR A 35 11.21 -9.84 -18.12
CA THR A 35 11.00 -9.71 -19.58
C THR A 35 11.42 -8.36 -20.15
N LEU A 36 11.38 -7.29 -19.35
CA LEU A 36 11.70 -5.93 -19.79
C LEU A 36 13.15 -5.58 -19.44
N SER A 37 13.79 -4.78 -20.30
CA SER A 37 15.04 -4.13 -19.93
C SER A 37 14.83 -3.04 -18.89
N ASP A 38 15.84 -2.74 -18.08
CA ASP A 38 15.78 -1.75 -16.99
C ASP A 38 15.15 -0.41 -17.40
N LYS A 39 15.49 0.07 -18.61
CA LYS A 39 14.94 1.32 -19.14
C LYS A 39 13.44 1.23 -19.38
N LYS A 40 12.98 0.14 -20.00
CA LYS A 40 11.55 -0.11 -20.26
C LYS A 40 10.81 -0.33 -18.94
N MET A 41 11.40 -1.10 -18.02
CA MET A 41 10.85 -1.33 -16.69
C MET A 41 10.63 0.00 -15.96
N LYS A 42 11.64 0.87 -15.92
CA LYS A 42 11.51 2.20 -15.31
C LYS A 42 10.38 3.00 -15.94
N THR A 43 10.34 3.14 -17.27
CA THR A 43 9.31 3.95 -17.94
C THR A 43 7.90 3.40 -17.77
N THR A 44 7.74 2.08 -17.78
CA THR A 44 6.42 1.44 -17.63
C THR A 44 5.86 1.66 -16.23
N TYR A 45 6.68 1.53 -15.17
CA TYR A 45 6.18 1.52 -13.80
C TYR A 45 6.45 2.81 -13.00
N ILE A 46 7.06 3.84 -13.60
CA ILE A 46 7.38 5.11 -12.89
C ILE A 46 6.15 5.80 -12.29
N HIS A 47 4.98 5.67 -12.93
CA HIS A 47 3.75 6.30 -12.48
C HIS A 47 3.21 5.70 -11.17
N TYR A 48 3.62 4.47 -10.81
CA TYR A 48 3.26 3.87 -9.52
C TYR A 48 3.95 4.56 -8.33
N ALA A 49 5.08 5.25 -8.54
CA ALA A 49 5.79 5.94 -7.46
C ALA A 49 5.00 7.13 -6.89
N PHE A 50 4.17 7.77 -7.72
CA PHE A 50 3.42 8.98 -7.35
C PHE A 50 1.93 8.71 -7.15
N ARG A 51 1.52 7.44 -7.03
CA ARG A 51 0.11 7.08 -6.90
C ARG A 51 -0.33 7.29 -5.44
N PRO A 52 -1.38 8.09 -5.18
CA PRO A 52 -1.82 8.40 -3.81
C PRO A 52 -2.43 7.18 -3.11
N VAL A 53 -2.11 6.91 -1.85
CA VAL A 53 -2.70 5.82 -1.07
C VAL A 53 -3.86 6.30 -0.22
N HIS A 54 -4.85 5.43 0.00
CA HIS A 54 -6.00 5.74 0.86
C HIS A 54 -5.70 5.30 2.29
N LEU A 55 -5.61 6.27 3.20
CA LEU A 55 -5.51 6.04 4.64
C LEU A 55 -6.88 6.20 5.29
N HIS A 56 -7.36 5.15 5.93
CA HIS A 56 -8.53 5.18 6.79
C HIS A 56 -8.08 5.39 8.23
N TRP A 57 -8.46 6.51 8.83
CA TRP A 57 -8.12 6.89 10.20
C TRP A 57 -9.34 7.47 10.91
N LYS A 58 -9.73 6.88 12.05
CA LYS A 58 -10.88 7.35 12.87
C LYS A 58 -12.18 7.57 12.06
N GLY A 59 -12.45 6.68 11.09
CA GLY A 59 -13.64 6.75 10.25
C GLY A 59 -13.59 7.82 9.14
N LYS A 60 -12.45 8.48 8.94
CA LYS A 60 -12.21 9.39 7.82
C LYS A 60 -11.20 8.77 6.86
N THR A 61 -11.42 8.97 5.57
CA THR A 61 -10.49 8.57 4.52
C THR A 61 -9.68 9.78 4.09
N TYR A 62 -8.36 9.61 4.04
CA TYR A 62 -7.40 10.59 3.60
C TYR A 62 -6.66 10.05 2.39
N GLU A 63 -6.49 10.88 1.38
CA GLU A 63 -5.67 10.57 0.21
C GLU A 63 -4.26 11.13 0.46
N ILE A 64 -3.26 10.25 0.50
CA ILE A 64 -1.88 10.60 0.84
C ILE A 64 -0.99 10.22 -0.33
N GLN A 65 -0.39 11.20 -0.99
CA GLN A 65 0.68 10.96 -1.94
C GLN A 65 2.03 11.05 -1.23
N MET A 66 2.78 9.94 -1.21
CA MET A 66 4.16 9.97 -0.73
C MET A 66 5.06 10.51 -1.84
N ASN A 67 5.42 11.79 -1.75
CA ASN A 67 6.48 12.35 -2.58
C ASN A 67 7.82 12.00 -1.90
N TYR A 68 8.58 11.08 -2.47
CA TYR A 68 9.94 10.75 -2.01
C TYR A 68 10.97 11.66 -2.71
#